data_AF-A0AAP5M9L0-F1
#
_entry.id   AF-A0AAP5M9L0-F1
#
_cell.length_a   1.000
_cell.length_b   1.000
_cell.length_c   1.000
_cell.angle_alpha   90.00
_cell.angle_beta   90.00
_cell.angle_gamma   90.00
#
_symmetry.space_group_name_H-M   'P 1'
#
loop_
_entity.id
_entity.type
_entity.pdbx_description
1 polymer ?
#
loop_
_entity_poly.entity_id
_entity_poly.type
_entity_poly.pdbx_seq_one_letter_code
_entity_poly.pdbx_strand_id
1 'polypeptide(L)' 'MARIQASSNSHFAANAEIWNSLKYAIAASSGFQSWLLEHHAQFQELELDQQVQRYLRETLETLAY' A
#
# COMPACT_ATOMS: atom_id res chain seq x y z
N MET A 1 4.13 -10.05 39.21
CA MET A 1 3.46 -10.55 37.98
C MET A 1 3.93 -9.69 36.81
N ALA A 2 4.98 -10.11 36.09
CA ALA A 2 5.59 -9.28 35.04
C ALA A 2 4.85 -9.48 33.70
N ARG A 3 4.37 -8.36 33.15
CA ARG A 3 3.55 -8.27 31.94
C ARG A 3 4.43 -8.36 30.69
N ILE A 4 4.56 -9.55 30.12
CA ILE A 4 5.23 -9.78 28.83
C ILE A 4 4.15 -9.70 27.74
N GLN A 5 3.79 -8.48 27.31
CA GLN A 5 2.83 -8.27 26.22
C GLN A 5 3.18 -7.10 25.29
N ALA A 6 4.34 -6.46 25.47
CA ALA A 6 4.70 -5.25 24.71
C ALA A 6 5.51 -5.53 23.43
N SER A 7 6.16 -6.69 23.31
CA SER A 7 7.13 -6.95 22.22
C SER A 7 6.48 -7.24 20.85
N SER A 8 5.28 -7.82 20.83
CA SER A 8 4.55 -8.10 19.58
C SER A 8 3.87 -6.85 19.02
N ASN A 9 3.51 -5.89 19.88
CA ASN A 9 2.80 -4.69 19.48
C ASN A 9 3.72 -3.67 18.79
N SER A 10 5.00 -3.62 19.18
CA SER A 10 6.00 -2.75 18.54
C SER A 10 6.39 -3.23 17.15
N HIS A 11 6.53 -4.54 16.93
CA HIS A 11 6.77 -5.11 15.60
C HIS A 11 5.60 -4.85 14.65
N PHE A 12 4.35 -4.97 15.13
CA PHE A 12 3.18 -4.67 14.31
C PHE A 12 3.08 -3.19 13.95
N ALA A 13 3.36 -2.29 14.92
CA ALA A 13 3.39 -0.84 14.68
C ALA A 13 4.49 -0.45 13.70
N ALA A 14 5.70 -0.99 13.83
CA ALA A 14 6.80 -0.76 12.90
C ALA A 14 6.46 -1.27 11.48
N ASN A 15 5.85 -2.45 11.37
CA ASN A 15 5.41 -2.98 10.07
C ASN A 15 4.32 -2.10 9.44
N ALA A 16 3.40 -1.56 10.24
CA ALA A 16 2.38 -0.64 9.76
C ALA A 16 2.97 0.70 9.28
N GLU A 17 3.99 1.21 9.96
CA GLU A 17 4.72 2.42 9.55
C GLU A 17 5.49 2.20 8.24
N ILE A 18 6.16 1.05 8.11
CA ILE A 18 6.84 0.65 6.87
C ILE A 18 5.82 0.55 5.72
N TRP A 19 4.66 -0.09 5.96
CA TRP A 19 3.59 -0.20 4.97
C TRP A 19 3.05 1.17 4.56
N ASN A 20 2.82 2.07 5.51
CA ASN A 20 2.38 3.43 5.22
C ASN A 20 3.40 4.18 4.37
N SER A 21 4.69 4.12 4.74
CA SER A 21 5.76 4.75 3.98
C SER A 21 5.85 4.23 2.55
N LEU A 22 5.72 2.91 2.36
CA LEU A 22 5.71 2.28 1.04
C LEU A 22 4.51 2.75 0.21
N LYS A 23 3.31 2.77 0.79
CA LYS A 23 2.11 3.27 0.10
C LYS A 23 2.28 4.68 -0.39
N TYR A 24 2.80 5.58 0.45
CA TYR A 24 3.03 6.97 0.04
C TYR A 24 4.11 7.08 -1.04
N ALA A 25 5.17 6.28 -0.97
CA ALA A 25 6.20 6.26 -2.01
C ALA A 25 5.64 5.79 -3.37
N ILE A 26 4.78 4.76 -3.37
CA ILE A 26 4.09 4.30 -4.58
C ILE A 26 3.12 5.37 -5.07
N ALA A 27 2.32 5.96 -4.18
CA ALA A 27 1.38 7.02 -4.53
C ALA A 27 2.05 8.26 -5.13
N ALA A 28 3.25 8.59 -4.66
CA ALA A 28 4.07 9.67 -5.17
C ALA A 28 4.81 9.32 -6.47
N SER A 29 4.82 8.05 -6.87
CA SER A 29 5.50 7.61 -8.10
C SER A 29 4.71 8.02 -9.34
N SER A 30 5.44 8.36 -10.41
CA SER A 30 4.83 8.74 -11.70
C SER A 30 4.03 7.61 -12.34
N GLY A 31 4.48 6.36 -12.18
CA GLY A 31 3.78 5.19 -12.73
C GLY A 31 2.40 4.98 -12.10
N PHE A 32 2.30 5.14 -10.78
CA PHE A 32 1.02 5.05 -10.09
C PHE A 32 0.09 6.22 -10.44
N GLN A 33 0.61 7.44 -10.52
CA GLN A 33 -0.21 8.62 -10.86
C GLN A 33 -0.79 8.54 -12.26
N SER A 34 -0.02 8.10 -13.25
CA SER A 34 -0.52 7.88 -14.61
C SER A 34 -1.60 6.79 -14.64
N TRP A 35 -1.34 5.65 -14.01
CA TRP A 35 -2.32 4.56 -13.91
C TRP A 35 -3.61 5.02 -13.18
N LEU A 36 -3.48 5.79 -12.10
CA LEU A 36 -4.63 6.32 -11.37
C LEU A 36 -5.44 7.32 -12.22
N LEU A 37 -4.80 8.11 -13.09
CA LEU A 37 -5.50 9.01 -14.02
C LEU A 37 -6.32 8.25 -15.06
N GLU A 38 -5.76 7.17 -15.61
CA GLU A 38 -6.43 6.30 -16.58
C GLU A 38 -7.64 5.60 -15.95
N HIS A 39 -7.51 5.23 -14.67
CA HIS A 39 -8.52 4.51 -13.91
C HIS A 39 -9.37 5.40 -12.99
N HIS A 40 -9.17 6.72 -12.99
CA HIS A 40 -9.66 7.65 -11.95
C HIS A 40 -11.15 7.47 -11.62
N ALA A 41 -12.01 7.36 -12.64
CA ALA A 41 -13.46 7.25 -12.47
C ALA A 41 -13.91 6.00 -11.69
N GLN A 42 -13.14 4.91 -11.71
CA GLN A 42 -13.49 3.64 -11.04
C GLN A 42 -12.89 3.52 -9.64
N PHE A 43 -11.91 4.36 -9.31
CA PHE A 43 -11.08 4.22 -8.10
C PHE A 43 -11.09 5.47 -7.22
N GLN A 44 -11.71 6.57 -7.66
CA GLN A 44 -11.87 7.81 -6.90
C GLN A 44 -12.61 7.60 -5.56
N GLU A 45 -13.50 6.60 -5.48
CA GLU A 45 -14.21 6.24 -4.24
C GLU A 45 -13.42 5.26 -3.35
N LEU A 46 -12.30 4.71 -3.83
CA LEU A 46 -11.51 3.73 -3.10
C LEU A 46 -10.43 4.40 -2.27
N GLU A 47 -10.15 3.84 -1.09
CA GLU A 47 -9.05 4.31 -0.25
C GLU A 47 -7.69 4.04 -0.89
N LEU A 48 -6.69 4.83 -0.51
CA LEU A 48 -5.33 4.73 -1.03
C LEU A 48 -4.76 3.30 -0.93
N ASP A 49 -5.05 2.57 0.15
CA ASP A 49 -4.67 1.16 0.29
C ASP A 49 -5.20 0.30 -0.86
N GLN A 50 -6.48 0.47 -1.22
CA GLN A 50 -7.11 -0.33 -2.26
C GLN A 50 -6.60 0.05 -3.65
N GLN A 51 -6.34 1.34 -3.88
CA GLN A 51 -5.73 1.81 -5.12
C GLN A 51 -4.31 1.23 -5.30
N VAL A 52 -3.47 1.34 -4.26
CA VAL A 52 -2.10 0.80 -4.26
C VAL A 52 -2.10 -0.72 -4.41
N GLN A 53 -3.02 -1.43 -3.75
CA GLN A 53 -3.11 -2.89 -3.84
C GLN A 53 -3.51 -3.35 -5.25
N ARG A 54 -4.41 -2.63 -5.93
CA ARG A 54 -4.80 -2.96 -7.31
C ARG A 54 -3.68 -2.65 -8.31
N TYR A 55 -3.02 -1.50 -8.17
CA TYR A 55 -1.83 -1.17 -8.97
C TYR A 55 -0.73 -2.23 -8.84
N LEU A 56 -0.42 -2.66 -7.60
CA LEU A 56 0.55 -3.73 -7.35
C LEU A 56 0.12 -5.05 -7.97
N ARG A 57 -1.17 -5.40 -7.91
CA ARG A 57 -1.69 -6.61 -8.54
C ARG A 57 -1.49 -6.58 -10.05
N GLU A 58 -1.93 -5.51 -10.72
CA GLU A 58 -1.83 -5.38 -12.17
C GLU A 58 -0.36 -5.36 -12.63
N THR A 59 0.50 -4.62 -11.94
CA THR A 59 1.95 -4.60 -12.26
C THR A 59 2.61 -5.95 -12.07
N LEU A 60 2.22 -6.72 -11.04
CA LEU A 60 2.73 -8.08 -10.83
C LEU A 60 2.18 -9.08 -11.86
N GLU A 61 0.91 -8.96 -12.27
CA GLU A 61 0.32 -9.78 -13.33
C GLU A 61 1.00 -9.53 -14.68
N THR A 62 1.42 -8.30 -14.95
CA THR A 62 2.13 -7.92 -16.18
C THR A 62 3.57 -8.46 -16.25
N LEU A 63 4.20 -8.71 -15.09
CA LEU A 63 5.56 -9.28 -14.98
C LEU A 63 5.60 -10.80 -14.96
N ALA A 64 4.45 -11.47 -14.82
CA ALA A 64 4.34 -12.93 -14.71
C ALA A 64 4.22 -13.65 -16.07
N TYR A 65 4.38 -12.91 -17.18
CA TYR A 65 4.31 -13.42 -18.56
C TYR A 65 5.71 -13.43 -19.19
#